data_AF-A0A2M6Y9D8-F1
#
_entry.id   AF-A0A2M6Y9D8-F1
#
_cell.length_a   1.000
_cell.length_b   1.000
_cell.length_c   1.000
_cell.angle_alpha   90.00
_cell.angle_beta   90.00
_cell.angle_gamma   90.00
#
_symmetry.space_group_name_H-M   'P 1'
#
loop_
_entity.id
_entity.type
_entity.pdbx_description
1 polymer ?
#
loop_
_entity_poly.entity_id
_entity_poly.type
_entity_poly.pdbx_seq_one_letter_code
_entity_poly.pdbx_strand_id
1 'polypeptide(L)'
;MLTYSAGLRVSEVVRLKVEDIDEERHMIHIRGAKGQKDRYTLLSNVALQALHQYWETCHPKSWLFPGSKTDSHLTTRTVEKVLEDACQKAGIPKHITVHSLRHSFATHLLEGGTDLRYIQELLGHKSPKTTEIYTHVSERDIGRIRSPLDTFQKV
;
A
#
# COMPACT_ATOMS: atom_id res chain seq x y z
N MET A 1 5.87 2.38 7.01
CA MET A 1 6.37 2.17 5.64
C MET A 1 5.38 1.40 4.78
N LEU A 2 4.97 0.19 5.18
CA LEU A 2 4.07 -0.68 4.40
C LEU A 2 2.77 -0.03 3.89
N THR A 3 2.14 0.85 4.68
CA THR A 3 0.95 1.60 4.23
C THR A 3 1.20 2.40 2.95
N TYR A 4 2.34 3.10 2.88
CA TYR A 4 2.70 3.93 1.73
C TYR A 4 3.36 3.12 0.61
N SER A 5 4.22 2.13 0.92
CA SER A 5 4.95 1.40 -0.11
C SER A 5 4.14 0.28 -0.78
N ALA A 6 3.10 -0.21 -0.10
CA ALA A 6 2.29 -1.35 -0.53
C ALA A 6 0.78 -1.04 -0.53
N GLY A 7 0.40 0.19 -0.22
CA GLY A 7 -0.99 0.66 -0.26
C GLY A 7 -1.92 0.00 0.75
N LEU A 8 -1.41 -0.51 1.89
CA LEU A 8 -2.23 -1.28 2.83
C LEU A 8 -3.22 -0.42 3.64
N ARG A 9 -4.38 -0.99 3.99
CA ARG A 9 -5.27 -0.40 4.99
C ARG A 9 -4.66 -0.58 6.38
N VAL A 10 -4.97 0.31 7.33
CA VAL A 10 -4.53 0.15 8.74
C VAL A 10 -4.91 -1.22 9.31
N SER A 11 -6.10 -1.70 8.96
CA SER A 11 -6.64 -2.97 9.43
C SER A 11 -6.01 -4.19 8.75
N GLU A 12 -5.32 -4.00 7.62
CA GLU A 12 -4.51 -5.02 6.96
C GLU A 12 -3.12 -5.03 7.57
N VAL A 13 -2.50 -3.85 7.76
CA VAL A 13 -1.17 -3.72 8.40
C VAL A 13 -1.13 -4.43 9.75
N VAL A 14 -2.10 -4.15 10.61
CA VAL A 14 -2.12 -4.76 11.95
C VAL A 14 -2.39 -6.26 11.93
N ARG A 15 -2.94 -6.82 10.84
CA ARG A 15 -3.25 -8.25 10.73
C ARG A 15 -2.27 -9.01 9.84
N LEU A 16 -1.17 -8.38 9.43
CA LEU A 16 -0.10 -9.08 8.72
C LEU A 16 0.58 -10.08 9.64
N LYS A 17 0.86 -11.26 9.10
CA LYS A 17 1.75 -12.24 9.71
C LYS A 17 3.13 -12.20 9.06
N VAL A 18 4.10 -12.80 9.73
CA VAL A 18 5.47 -12.96 9.18
C VAL A 18 5.43 -13.77 7.88
N GLU A 19 4.61 -14.83 7.84
CA GLU A 19 4.42 -15.70 6.66
C GLU A 19 3.78 -15.03 5.45
N ASP A 20 3.21 -13.83 5.62
CA ASP A 20 2.58 -13.09 4.52
C ASP A 20 3.61 -12.30 3.70
N ILE A 21 4.86 -12.21 4.15
CA ILE A 21 5.95 -11.55 3.45
C ILE A 21 6.67 -12.57 2.55
N ASP A 22 6.52 -12.40 1.24
CA ASP A 22 7.22 -13.18 0.22
C ASP A 22 8.42 -12.36 -0.27
N GLU A 23 9.58 -12.61 0.36
CA GLU A 23 10.82 -11.91 0.03
C GLU A 23 11.32 -12.23 -1.37
N GLU A 24 11.18 -13.48 -1.82
CA GLU A 24 11.66 -13.95 -3.12
C GLU A 24 10.91 -13.26 -4.27
N ARG A 25 9.57 -13.16 -4.14
CA ARG A 25 8.73 -12.52 -5.16
C ARG A 25 8.57 -11.02 -4.96
N HIS A 26 9.10 -10.46 -3.88
CA HIS A 26 8.89 -9.06 -3.50
C HIS A 26 7.39 -8.72 -3.42
N MET A 27 6.63 -9.57 -2.73
CA MET A 27 5.18 -9.44 -2.61
C MET A 27 4.72 -9.60 -1.16
N ILE A 28 3.54 -9.03 -0.86
CA ILE A 28 2.86 -9.22 0.42
C ILE A 28 1.50 -9.87 0.15
N HIS A 29 1.23 -10.99 0.80
CA HIS A 29 -0.06 -11.67 0.74
C HIS A 29 -1.03 -11.05 1.76
N ILE A 30 -2.10 -10.42 1.27
CA ILE A 30 -3.14 -9.86 2.13
C ILE A 30 -4.30 -10.83 2.21
N ARG A 31 -4.39 -11.53 3.34
CA ARG A 31 -5.44 -12.50 3.64
C ARG A 31 -6.74 -11.84 4.09
N GLY A 32 -7.88 -12.38 3.66
CA GLY A 32 -9.19 -11.99 4.18
C GLY A 32 -9.50 -10.49 4.01
N ALA A 33 -9.03 -9.89 2.91
CA ALA A 33 -9.29 -8.47 2.66
C ALA A 33 -10.79 -8.20 2.49
N LYS A 34 -11.18 -6.92 2.41
CA LYS A 34 -12.58 -6.48 2.39
C LYS A 34 -13.45 -7.36 1.47
N GLY A 35 -14.36 -8.12 2.08
CA GLY A 35 -15.26 -9.05 1.41
C GLY A 35 -14.62 -10.39 1.04
N GLN A 36 -13.74 -10.90 1.90
CA GLN A 36 -13.17 -12.26 1.94
C GLN A 36 -12.41 -12.66 0.68
N LYS A 37 -11.68 -11.71 0.08
CA LYS A 37 -10.80 -12.00 -1.05
C LYS A 37 -9.37 -11.75 -0.66
N ASP A 38 -8.54 -12.73 -0.91
CA ASP A 38 -7.10 -12.58 -0.82
C ASP A 38 -6.60 -11.77 -2.01
N ARG A 39 -5.49 -11.07 -1.80
CA ARG A 39 -4.75 -10.43 -2.89
C ARG A 39 -3.28 -10.35 -2.55
N TYR A 40 -2.47 -10.12 -3.56
CA TYR A 40 -1.09 -9.71 -3.36
C TYR A 40 -0.91 -8.23 -3.65
N THR A 41 0.06 -7.62 -2.97
CA THR A 41 0.53 -6.27 -3.27
C THR A 41 2.06 -6.23 -3.30
N LEU A 42 2.62 -5.09 -3.68
CA LEU A 42 4.05 -4.85 -3.81
C LEU A 42 4.76 -4.88 -2.45
N LEU A 43 5.98 -5.41 -2.41
CA LEU A 43 6.95 -5.20 -1.34
C LEU A 43 8.17 -4.47 -1.89
N SER A 44 8.34 -3.20 -1.56
CA SER A 44 9.52 -2.47 -2.00
C SER A 44 10.78 -2.95 -1.28
N ASN A 45 11.92 -2.92 -1.96
CA ASN A 45 13.23 -3.29 -1.37
C ASN A 45 13.54 -2.48 -0.12
N VAL A 46 13.19 -1.19 -0.13
CA VAL A 46 13.38 -0.29 1.02
C VAL A 46 12.51 -0.73 2.21
N ALA A 47 11.27 -1.17 1.96
CA ALA A 47 10.42 -1.70 3.02
C ALA A 47 10.92 -3.06 3.53
N LEU A 48 11.41 -3.93 2.65
CA LEU A 48 12.00 -5.22 3.03
C LEU A 48 13.23 -5.03 3.92
N GLN A 49 14.14 -4.12 3.55
CA GLN A 49 15.31 -3.78 4.38
C GLN A 49 14.90 -3.27 5.77
N ALA A 50 13.85 -2.44 5.85
CA ALA A 50 13.33 -1.99 7.13
C ALA A 50 12.69 -3.13 7.94
N LEU A 51 12.07 -4.11 7.28
CA LEU A 51 11.58 -5.32 7.94
C LEU A 51 12.72 -6.18 8.47
N HIS A 52 13.82 -6.35 7.74
CA HIS A 52 15.02 -7.04 8.24
C HIS A 52 15.56 -6.38 9.52
N GLN A 53 15.74 -5.05 9.52
CA GLN A 53 16.16 -4.31 10.72
C GLN A 53 15.20 -4.51 11.90
N TYR A 54 13.89 -4.54 11.61
CA TYR A 54 12.86 -4.80 12.59
C TYR A 54 12.91 -6.24 13.15
N TRP A 55 13.11 -7.24 12.28
CA TRP A 55 13.20 -8.65 12.67
C TRP A 55 14.38 -8.92 13.59
N GLU A 56 15.52 -8.26 13.38
CA GLU A 56 16.71 -8.35 14.25
C GLU A 56 16.45 -7.82 15.67
N THR A 57 15.53 -6.86 15.83
CA THR A 57 15.28 -6.22 17.12
C THR A 57 14.11 -6.87 17.87
N CYS A 58 13.05 -7.23 17.15
CA CYS A 58 11.78 -7.63 17.75
C CYS A 58 11.47 -9.13 17.63
N HIS A 59 12.17 -9.86 16.75
CA HIS A 59 11.97 -11.29 16.50
C HIS A 59 10.49 -11.75 16.51
N PRO A 60 9.61 -11.13 15.71
CA PRO A 60 8.20 -11.54 15.61
C PRO A 60 8.09 -13.00 15.14
N LYS A 61 7.17 -13.74 15.75
CA LYS A 61 6.99 -15.19 15.47
C LYS A 61 5.76 -15.50 14.62
N SER A 62 4.64 -14.81 14.88
CA SER A 62 3.35 -15.07 14.22
C SER A 62 2.84 -13.80 13.55
N TRP A 63 2.34 -12.84 14.34
CA TRP A 63 2.00 -11.50 13.88
C TRP A 63 3.26 -10.72 13.53
N LEU A 64 3.25 -10.05 12.37
CA LEU A 64 4.35 -9.18 11.96
C LEU A 64 4.48 -8.00 12.93
N PHE A 65 3.37 -7.48 13.44
CA PHE A 65 3.36 -6.45 14.48
C PHE A 65 2.58 -6.96 15.70
N PRO A 66 3.25 -7.59 16.69
CA PRO A 66 2.59 -8.14 17.86
C PRO A 66 2.00 -7.03 18.77
N GLY A 67 0.88 -7.35 19.40
CA GLY A 67 0.24 -6.52 20.41
C GLY A 67 0.76 -6.77 21.81
N SER A 68 0.22 -6.05 22.80
CA SER A 68 0.64 -6.18 24.20
C SER A 68 0.15 -7.47 24.88
N LYS A 69 -0.87 -8.13 24.34
CA LYS A 69 -1.38 -9.41 24.85
C LYS A 69 -0.78 -10.58 24.07
N THR A 70 -0.65 -11.73 24.73
CA THR A 70 -0.25 -12.98 24.08
C THR A 70 -1.16 -13.28 22.89
N ASP A 71 -0.54 -13.67 21.77
CA ASP A 71 -1.20 -14.01 20.51
C ASP A 71 -2.11 -12.91 19.93
N SER A 72 -1.91 -11.65 20.35
CA SER A 72 -2.60 -10.50 19.78
C SER A 72 -1.71 -9.74 18.82
N HIS A 73 -2.34 -9.00 17.92
CA HIS A 73 -1.67 -8.06 17.04
C HIS A 73 -1.82 -6.62 17.53
N LEU A 74 -1.00 -5.71 16.98
CA LEU A 74 -1.06 -4.28 17.26
C LEU A 74 -2.48 -3.73 17.01
N THR A 75 -2.94 -2.76 17.78
CA THR A 75 -4.27 -2.17 17.52
C THR A 75 -4.19 -1.10 16.43
N THR A 76 -5.29 -0.89 15.69
CA THR A 76 -5.34 0.18 14.67
C THR A 76 -5.11 1.55 15.30
N ARG A 77 -5.64 1.79 16.49
CA ARG A 77 -5.45 3.02 17.26
C ARG A 77 -3.98 3.27 17.58
N THR A 78 -3.21 2.22 17.89
CA THR A 78 -1.77 2.36 18.13
C THR A 78 -1.05 2.81 16.87
N VAL A 79 -1.38 2.25 15.70
CA VAL A 79 -0.79 2.67 14.42
C VAL A 79 -1.13 4.12 14.10
N GLU A 80 -2.39 4.52 14.30
CA GLU A 80 -2.84 5.91 14.10
C GLU A 80 -2.09 6.87 15.03
N LYS A 81 -1.92 6.50 16.30
CA LYS A 81 -1.18 7.30 17.27
C LYS A 81 0.30 7.44 16.93
N VAL A 82 0.94 6.35 16.51
CA VAL A 82 2.34 6.37 16.04
C VAL A 82 2.51 7.32 14.85
N LEU A 83 1.55 7.33 13.93
CA LEU A 83 1.58 8.26 12.79
C LEU A 83 1.38 9.72 13.22
N GLU A 84 0.41 9.98 14.09
CA GLU A 84 0.18 11.32 14.66
C GLU A 84 1.44 11.88 15.33
N ASP A 85 2.07 11.08 16.19
CA ASP A 85 3.29 11.47 16.90
C ASP A 85 4.45 11.70 15.93
N ALA A 86 4.56 10.88 14.86
CA ALA A 86 5.57 11.07 13.82
C ALA A 86 5.34 12.37 13.04
N CYS A 87 4.09 12.70 12.68
CA CYS A 87 3.75 13.96 12.02
C CYS A 87 4.05 15.17 12.90
N GLN A 88 3.75 15.10 14.19
CA GLN A 88 4.08 16.15 15.15
C GLN A 88 5.60 16.37 15.25
N LYS A 89 6.37 15.28 15.38
CA LYS A 89 7.85 15.35 15.43
C LYS A 89 8.46 15.89 14.14
N ALA A 90 7.86 15.59 12.99
CA ALA A 90 8.29 16.08 11.70
C ALA A 90 7.85 17.53 11.40
N GLY A 91 7.05 18.15 12.29
CA GLY A 91 6.54 19.51 12.08
C GLY A 91 5.54 19.62 10.91
N ILE A 92 4.83 18.54 10.60
CA ILE A 92 3.84 18.52 9.51
C ILE A 92 2.54 19.16 10.02
N PRO A 93 2.13 20.34 9.51
CA PRO A 93 0.97 21.07 10.04
C PRO A 93 -0.37 20.50 9.54
N LYS A 94 -0.34 19.62 8.54
CA LYS A 94 -1.52 19.01 7.94
C LYS A 94 -1.98 17.81 8.76
N HIS A 95 -3.28 17.60 8.85
CA HIS A 95 -3.83 16.37 9.41
C HIS A 95 -3.59 15.20 8.45
N ILE A 96 -2.70 14.28 8.83
CA ILE A 96 -2.34 13.09 8.04
C ILE A 96 -2.86 11.86 8.76
N THR A 97 -3.57 11.01 8.03
CA THR A 97 -4.05 9.72 8.52
C THR A 97 -3.37 8.56 7.80
N VAL A 98 -3.54 7.34 8.31
CA VAL A 98 -3.06 6.13 7.61
C VAL A 98 -3.71 6.02 6.22
N HIS A 99 -4.95 6.49 6.07
CA HIS A 99 -5.62 6.51 4.77
C HIS A 99 -4.97 7.52 3.81
N SER A 100 -4.50 8.67 4.32
CA SER A 100 -3.75 9.65 3.53
C SER A 100 -2.50 9.03 2.89
N LEU A 101 -1.74 8.23 3.64
CA LEU A 101 -0.56 7.52 3.11
C LEU A 101 -0.93 6.53 1.99
N ARG A 102 -2.03 5.80 2.15
CA ARG A 102 -2.55 4.88 1.14
C ARG A 102 -3.04 5.61 -0.12
N HIS A 103 -3.66 6.79 0.05
CA HIS A 103 -4.02 7.63 -1.09
C HIS A 103 -2.78 8.12 -1.83
N SER A 104 -1.77 8.61 -1.12
CA SER A 104 -0.50 9.03 -1.74
C SER A 104 0.15 7.92 -2.54
N PHE A 105 0.14 6.66 -2.05
CA PHE A 105 0.61 5.52 -2.83
C PHE A 105 -0.13 5.37 -4.17
N ALA A 106 -1.46 5.40 -4.13
CA ALA A 106 -2.28 5.25 -5.32
C ALA A 106 -2.05 6.38 -6.33
N THR A 107 -2.01 7.62 -5.82
CA THR A 107 -1.73 8.82 -6.62
C THR A 107 -0.36 8.75 -7.27
N HIS A 108 0.69 8.42 -6.52
CA HIS A 108 2.05 8.35 -7.08
C HIS A 108 2.21 7.23 -8.10
N LEU A 109 1.54 6.07 -7.91
CA LEU A 109 1.51 5.04 -8.95
C LEU A 109 0.85 5.54 -10.23
N LEU A 110 -0.26 6.28 -10.10
CA LEU A 110 -1.01 6.81 -11.23
C LEU A 110 -0.22 7.90 -11.98
N GLU A 111 0.39 8.83 -11.25
CA GLU A 111 1.29 9.87 -11.78
C GLU A 111 2.53 9.27 -12.44
N GLY A 112 3.04 8.15 -11.90
CA GLY A 112 4.10 7.35 -12.51
C GLY A 112 3.67 6.57 -13.75
N GLY A 113 2.41 6.70 -14.20
CA GLY A 113 1.90 6.08 -15.42
C GLY A 113 1.36 4.66 -15.24
N THR A 114 1.24 4.17 -14.00
CA THR A 114 0.65 2.84 -13.74
C THR A 114 -0.81 2.83 -14.17
N ASP A 115 -1.24 1.75 -14.81
CA ASP A 115 -2.63 1.61 -15.22
C ASP A 115 -3.58 1.52 -14.02
N LEU A 116 -4.74 2.17 -14.14
CA LEU A 116 -5.73 2.24 -13.07
C LEU A 116 -6.23 0.85 -12.66
N ARG A 117 -6.28 -0.11 -13.59
CA ARG A 117 -6.66 -1.50 -13.31
C ARG A 117 -5.67 -2.19 -12.39
N TYR A 118 -4.37 -2.03 -12.62
CA TYR A 118 -3.34 -2.60 -11.74
C TYR A 118 -3.38 -1.95 -10.35
N ILE A 119 -3.61 -0.63 -10.28
CA ILE A 119 -3.78 0.07 -9.01
C ILE A 119 -5.00 -0.47 -8.25
N GLN A 120 -6.12 -0.74 -8.94
CA GLN A 120 -7.32 -1.35 -8.33
C GLN A 120 -7.03 -2.71 -7.71
N GLU A 121 -6.27 -3.55 -8.42
CA GLU A 121 -5.88 -4.89 -7.98
C GLU A 121 -4.99 -4.82 -6.73
N LEU A 122 -3.92 -4.02 -6.77
CA LEU A 122 -3.00 -3.83 -5.64
C LEU A 122 -3.73 -3.34 -4.38
N LEU A 123 -4.66 -2.40 -4.56
CA LEU A 123 -5.44 -1.83 -3.45
C LEU A 123 -6.61 -2.73 -3.02
N GLY A 124 -7.00 -3.72 -3.81
CA GLY A 124 -8.18 -4.55 -3.54
C GLY A 124 -9.46 -3.71 -3.52
N HIS A 125 -9.65 -2.87 -4.55
CA HIS A 125 -10.87 -2.11 -4.75
C HIS A 125 -11.89 -2.93 -5.53
N LYS A 126 -13.07 -3.19 -4.94
CA LYS A 126 -14.15 -3.93 -5.62
C LYS A 126 -14.90 -3.09 -6.66
N SER A 127 -14.84 -1.77 -6.54
CA SER A 127 -15.54 -0.84 -7.43
C SER A 127 -14.55 0.12 -8.08
N PRO A 128 -14.65 0.33 -9.41
CA PRO A 128 -13.86 1.36 -10.10
C PRO A 128 -14.05 2.76 -9.50
N LYS A 129 -15.25 3.06 -8.98
CA LYS A 129 -15.62 4.32 -8.34
C LYS A 129 -14.70 4.74 -7.19
N THR A 130 -14.12 3.78 -6.47
CA THR A 130 -13.18 4.06 -5.36
C THR A 130 -11.76 4.38 -5.83
N THR A 131 -11.51 4.25 -7.13
CA THR A 131 -10.22 4.48 -7.78
C THR A 131 -10.30 5.62 -8.79
N GLU A 132 -11.50 5.89 -9.33
CA GLU A 132 -11.83 7.10 -10.09
C GLU A 132 -11.56 8.38 -9.29
N ILE A 133 -11.60 8.34 -7.96
CA ILE A 133 -11.17 9.50 -7.14
C ILE A 133 -9.73 9.95 -7.46
N TYR A 134 -8.87 9.04 -7.96
CA TYR A 134 -7.50 9.37 -8.34
C TYR A 134 -7.38 9.89 -9.78
N THR A 135 -8.36 9.64 -10.65
CA THR A 135 -8.27 10.08 -12.05
C THR A 135 -8.35 11.60 -12.19
N HIS A 136 -8.93 12.30 -11.21
CA HIS A 136 -8.89 13.77 -11.16
C HIS A 136 -7.48 14.33 -10.96
N VAL A 137 -6.54 13.54 -10.43
CA VAL A 137 -5.14 13.96 -10.21
C VAL A 137 -4.30 13.74 -11.47
N SER A 138 -4.76 12.84 -12.34
CA SER A 138 -4.10 12.46 -13.59
C SER A 138 -5.01 12.88 -14.74
N GLU A 139 -5.06 14.17 -15.05
CA GLU A 139 -5.50 14.63 -16.37
C GLU A 139 -4.50 14.07 -17.40
N ARG A 140 -4.77 12.85 -17.87
CA ARG A 140 -3.94 12.21 -18.90
C ARG A 140 -4.15 13.00 -20.18
N ASP A 141 -3.07 13.57 -20.71
CA ASP A 141 -2.99 14.16 -22.05
C ASP A 141 -3.61 13.19 -23.07
N ILE A 142 -4.87 13.42 -23.47
CA ILE A 142 -5.53 12.66 -24.55
C ILE A 142 -4.67 12.73 -25.83
N GLY A 143 -3.92 13.83 -26.01
CA GLY A 143 -2.98 14.02 -27.11
C GLY A 143 -1.77 13.06 -27.13
N ARG A 144 -1.49 12.31 -26.05
CA ARG A 144 -0.42 11.28 -26.04
C ARG A 144 -0.92 9.90 -26.48
N ILE A 145 -2.23 9.70 -26.60
CA ILE A 145 -2.80 8.42 -27.04
C ILE A 145 -2.60 8.31 -28.55
N ARG A 146 -1.70 7.42 -28.97
CA ARG A 146 -1.44 7.16 -30.39
C ARG A 146 -2.53 6.26 -30.97
N SER A 147 -2.94 6.56 -32.20
CA SER A 147 -3.86 5.68 -32.91
C SER A 147 -3.19 4.32 -33.14
N PRO A 148 -3.89 3.19 -32.93
CA PRO A 148 -3.38 1.89 -33.32
C PRO A 148 -2.98 1.86 -34.81
N LEU A 149 -3.72 2.57 -35.68
CA LEU A 149 -3.44 2.64 -37.12
C LEU A 149 -2.04 3.22 -37.42
N ASP A 150 -1.60 4.20 -36.65
CA ASP A 150 -0.27 4.82 -36.77
C ASP A 150 0.86 3.87 -36.35
N THR A 151 0.53 2.83 -35.58
CA THR A 151 1.47 1.78 -35.16
C THR A 151 1.63 0.71 -36.24
N PHE A 152 0.60 0.51 -37.07
CA PHE A 152 0.59 -0.44 -38.19
C PHE A 152 1.17 0.15 -39.49
N GLN A 153 1.26 1.48 -39.61
CA GLN A 153 1.79 2.18 -40.79
C GLN A 153 3.31 2.42 -40.78
N LYS A 154 4.10 1.63 -40.02
CA LYS A 154 5.56 1.64 -40.22
C LYS A 154 5.90 0.97 -41.56
N VAL A 155 5.91 1.78 -42.62
CA VAL A 155 6.56 1.51 -43.91
C VAL A 155 8.05 1.81 -43.77
#